data_AF-A0A9D2D306-F1
#
_entry.id   AF-A0A9D2D306-F1
#
_cell.length_a   1.000
_cell.length_b   1.000
_cell.length_c   1.000
_cell.angle_alpha   90.00
_cell.angle_beta   90.00
_cell.angle_gamma   90.00
#
_symmetry.space_group_name_H-M   'P 1'
#
loop_
_entity.id
_entity.type
_entity.pdbx_description
1 polymer ?
#
loop_
_entity_poly.entity_id
_entity_poly.type
_entity_poly.pdbx_seq_one_letter_code
_entity_poly.pdbx_strand_id
1 'polypeptide(L)'
;MEPKKKEDLRVKKTKEAIRNAFKAMICEMDYEQITIKELTQRAQINRKTFYLHYAGLDELLEELQEEIAEHFISRNVSYSSMKDIRDLIRLFFEHASSMPLLHERLMCSGSYYPIWEKINARIMGYRRETNRGVFGLDEYSESLVFAYYGANSTVLYRQWVADGKKLPLDALIEMATKLICNGMSSVVKGK
;
A
#
# COMPACT_ATOMS: atom_id res chain seq x y z
N MET A 1 14.76 12.52 38.63
CA MET A 1 13.75 12.97 37.64
C MET A 1 14.42 14.04 36.78
N GLU A 2 14.54 14.03 35.45
CA GLU A 2 14.11 13.17 34.34
C GLU A 2 15.18 13.20 33.21
N PRO A 3 15.82 12.08 32.82
CA PRO A 3 16.58 11.98 31.56
C PRO A 3 15.75 11.45 30.38
N LYS A 4 14.61 10.81 30.67
CA LYS A 4 13.82 10.01 29.72
C LYS A 4 13.29 10.80 28.51
N LYS A 5 12.85 12.04 28.72
CA LYS A 5 12.23 12.86 27.66
C LYS A 5 13.20 13.29 26.55
N LYS A 6 14.46 13.57 26.90
CA LYS A 6 15.48 14.01 25.93
C LYS A 6 16.03 12.83 25.12
N GLU A 7 16.16 11.67 25.75
CA GLU A 7 16.56 10.43 25.08
C GLU A 7 15.49 9.95 24.09
N ASP A 8 14.21 9.98 24.46
CA ASP A 8 13.08 9.67 23.58
C ASP A 8 13.07 10.57 22.33
N LEU A 9 13.28 11.89 22.49
CA LEU A 9 13.39 12.81 21.35
C LEU A 9 14.56 12.49 20.41
N ARG A 10 15.70 12.04 20.94
CA ARG A 10 16.85 11.65 20.12
C ARG A 10 16.56 10.37 19.34
N VAL A 11 15.91 9.39 19.97
CA VAL A 11 15.50 8.14 19.33
C VAL A 11 14.53 8.44 18.19
N LYS A 12 13.48 9.23 18.43
CA LYS A 12 12.49 9.63 17.41
C LYS A 12 13.14 10.29 16.19
N LYS A 13 13.97 11.32 16.42
CA LYS A 13 14.69 12.00 15.33
C LYS A 13 15.59 11.06 14.53
N THR A 14 16.23 10.11 15.20
CA THR A 14 17.11 9.13 14.54
C THR A 14 16.29 8.16 13.68
N LYS A 15 15.19 7.60 14.20
CA LYS A 15 14.29 6.73 13.42
C LYS A 15 13.69 7.48 12.23
N GLU A 16 13.26 8.73 12.41
CA GLU A 16 12.76 9.59 11.33
C GLU A 16 13.81 9.80 10.24
N ALA A 17 15.05 10.11 10.59
CA ALA A 17 16.14 10.28 9.62
C ALA A 17 16.40 9.00 8.81
N ILE A 18 16.42 7.83 9.47
CA ILE A 18 16.58 6.52 8.80
C ILE A 18 15.41 6.28 7.83
N ARG A 19 14.18 6.46 8.30
CA ARG A 19 12.97 6.23 7.48
C ARG A 19 12.91 7.16 6.28
N ASN A 20 13.23 8.44 6.45
CA ASN A 20 13.24 9.41 5.36
C ASN A 20 14.30 9.07 4.31
N ALA A 21 15.51 8.69 4.74
CA ALA A 21 16.56 8.24 3.81
C ALA A 21 16.14 6.97 3.06
N PHE A 22 15.53 6.00 3.73
CA PHE A 22 15.07 4.76 3.12
C PHE A 22 13.95 4.99 2.10
N LYS A 23 12.94 5.81 2.44
CA LYS A 23 11.87 6.22 1.52
C LYS A 23 12.43 6.92 0.27
N ALA A 24 13.43 7.79 0.42
CA ALA A 24 14.09 8.44 -0.70
C ALA A 24 14.82 7.43 -1.59
N MET A 25 15.54 6.48 -1.00
CA MET A 25 16.23 5.43 -1.76
C MET A 25 15.24 4.56 -2.56
N ILE A 26 14.09 4.18 -1.99
CA ILE A 26 13.05 3.43 -2.73
C ILE A 26 12.57 4.18 -3.97
N CYS A 27 12.48 5.52 -3.89
CA CYS A 27 12.11 6.34 -5.04
C CYS A 27 13.17 6.29 -6.16
N GLU A 28 14.44 6.07 -5.81
CA GLU A 28 15.60 6.21 -6.71
C GLU A 28 16.09 4.88 -7.31
N MET A 29 15.99 3.77 -6.58
CA MET A 29 16.60 2.49 -6.94
C MET A 29 15.73 1.29 -6.57
N ASP A 30 16.09 0.09 -7.02
CA ASP A 30 15.41 -1.15 -6.64
C ASP A 30 15.81 -1.61 -5.23
N TYR A 31 14.94 -2.37 -4.56
CA TYR A 31 15.14 -2.77 -3.15
C TYR A 31 16.46 -3.52 -2.96
N GLU A 32 16.81 -4.40 -3.90
CA GLU A 32 18.02 -5.23 -3.88
C GLU A 32 19.31 -4.39 -3.96
N GLN A 33 19.22 -3.14 -4.43
CA GLN A 33 20.34 -2.22 -4.53
C GLN A 33 20.54 -1.39 -3.26
N ILE A 34 19.55 -1.35 -2.36
CA ILE A 34 19.62 -0.60 -1.11
C ILE A 34 20.61 -1.27 -0.17
N THR A 35 21.58 -0.51 0.34
CA THR A 35 22.55 -1.00 1.32
C THR A 35 22.50 -0.19 2.61
N ILE A 36 22.74 -0.86 3.74
CA ILE A 36 22.84 -0.19 5.06
C ILE A 36 23.93 0.89 5.04
N LYS A 37 25.02 0.68 4.30
CA LYS A 37 26.11 1.67 4.18
C LYS A 37 25.58 2.98 3.60
N GLU A 38 24.99 2.94 2.42
CA GLU A 38 24.44 4.13 1.75
C GLU A 38 23.31 4.76 2.57
N LEU A 39 22.43 3.93 3.13
CA LEU A 39 21.33 4.39 3.99
C LEU A 39 21.85 5.19 5.20
N THR A 40 22.86 4.67 5.90
CA THR A 40 23.44 5.35 7.08
C THR A 40 24.14 6.65 6.72
N GLN A 41 24.78 6.71 5.54
CA GLN A 41 25.40 7.92 5.02
C GLN A 41 24.35 9.00 4.73
N ARG A 42 23.26 8.65 4.03
CA ARG A 42 22.16 9.56 3.72
C ARG A 42 21.41 10.04 4.96
N ALA A 43 21.21 9.15 5.94
CA ALA A 43 20.60 9.48 7.22
C ALA A 43 21.54 10.24 8.18
N GLN A 44 22.81 10.44 7.81
CA GLN A 44 23.84 11.09 8.63
C GLN A 44 24.03 10.44 10.01
N ILE A 45 24.05 9.11 10.05
CA ILE A 45 24.28 8.34 11.28
C ILE A 45 25.40 7.33 11.12
N ASN A 46 25.94 6.86 12.25
CA ASN A 46 26.86 5.74 12.24
C ASN A 46 26.11 4.42 12.04
N ARG A 47 26.76 3.45 11.38
CA ARG A 47 26.20 2.10 11.21
C ARG A 47 25.83 1.41 12.52
N LYS A 48 26.60 1.65 13.60
CA LYS A 48 26.25 1.16 14.95
C LYS A 48 24.92 1.72 15.44
N THR A 49 24.62 2.98 15.14
CA THR A 49 23.36 3.64 15.51
C THR A 49 22.17 3.05 14.76
N PHE A 50 22.33 2.68 13.48
CA PHE A 50 21.28 1.95 12.75
C PHE A 50 20.90 0.65 13.48
N TYR A 51 21.90 -0.15 13.86
CA TYR A 51 21.67 -1.43 14.56
C TYR A 51 21.14 -1.29 15.99
N LEU A 52 21.11 -0.09 16.57
CA LEU A 52 20.39 0.15 17.83
C LEU A 52 18.87 0.25 17.62
N HIS A 53 18.43 0.46 16.38
CA HIS A 53 17.01 0.66 16.03
C HIS A 53 16.45 -0.43 15.13
N TYR A 54 17.29 -1.08 14.31
CA TYR A 54 16.88 -2.06 13.32
C TYR A 54 17.91 -3.19 13.18
N ALA A 55 17.47 -4.44 13.17
CA ALA A 55 18.30 -5.62 12.88
C ALA A 55 18.77 -5.67 11.42
N GLY A 56 18.01 -5.09 10.49
CA GLY A 56 18.33 -5.08 9.07
C GLY A 56 17.36 -4.21 8.25
N LEU A 57 17.55 -4.24 6.92
CA LEU A 57 16.65 -3.55 5.99
C LEU A 57 15.24 -4.16 6.01
N ASP A 58 15.11 -5.46 6.25
CA ASP A 58 13.81 -6.13 6.28
C ASP A 58 12.93 -5.62 7.41
N GLU A 59 13.46 -5.43 8.63
CA GLU A 59 12.68 -4.85 9.74
C GLU A 59 12.26 -3.40 9.45
N LEU A 60 13.14 -2.61 8.82
CA LEU A 60 12.82 -1.25 8.39
C LEU A 60 11.73 -1.25 7.30
N LEU A 61 11.79 -2.21 6.39
CA LEU A 61 10.79 -2.41 5.35
C LEU A 61 9.45 -2.80 5.95
N GLU A 62 9.43 -3.69 6.95
CA GLU A 62 8.21 -4.08 7.66
C GLU A 62 7.55 -2.89 8.38
N GLU A 63 8.35 -2.05 9.06
CA GLU A 63 7.83 -0.81 9.67
C GLU A 63 7.21 0.12 8.61
N LEU A 64 7.84 0.25 7.43
CA LEU A 64 7.31 1.04 6.32
C LEU A 64 6.02 0.43 5.74
N GLN A 65 5.97 -0.89 5.60
CA GLN A 65 4.78 -1.59 5.09
C GLN A 65 3.59 -1.40 6.02
N GLU A 66 3.78 -1.50 7.34
CA GLU A 66 2.71 -1.27 8.31
C GLU A 66 2.28 0.20 8.31
N GLU A 67 3.22 1.16 8.26
CA GLU A 67 2.89 2.59 8.14
C GLU A 67 1.97 2.86 6.94
N ILE A 68 2.31 2.28 5.79
CA ILE A 68 1.50 2.46 4.57
C ILE A 68 0.15 1.77 4.72
N ALA A 69 0.10 0.53 5.23
CA ALA A 69 -1.14 -0.19 5.43
C ALA A 69 -2.10 0.54 6.39
N GLU A 70 -1.58 1.11 7.48
CA GLU A 70 -2.34 1.90 8.46
C GLU A 70 -3.05 3.11 7.82
N HIS A 71 -2.42 3.76 6.84
CA HIS A 71 -3.02 4.87 6.12
C HIS A 71 -4.30 4.46 5.36
N PHE A 72 -4.35 3.22 4.84
CA PHE A 72 -5.56 2.68 4.20
C PHE A 72 -6.56 2.08 5.19
N ILE A 73 -6.07 1.48 6.28
CA ILE A 73 -6.86 0.83 7.32
C ILE A 73 -7.64 1.85 8.15
N SER A 74 -7.05 3.01 8.45
CA SER A 74 -7.68 4.07 9.25
C SER A 74 -8.94 4.68 8.62
N ARG A 75 -9.16 4.45 7.32
CA ARG A 75 -10.39 4.86 6.63
C ARG A 75 -11.47 3.82 6.89
N ASN A 76 -12.46 4.17 7.71
CA ASN A 76 -13.60 3.30 7.93
C ASN A 76 -14.37 3.12 6.61
N VAL A 77 -14.56 1.87 6.19
CA VAL A 77 -15.19 1.54 4.91
C VAL A 77 -16.30 0.50 5.11
N SER A 78 -17.42 0.72 4.44
CA SER A 78 -18.55 -0.21 4.42
C SER A 78 -18.49 -1.08 3.16
N TYR A 79 -18.93 -2.32 3.28
CA TYR A 79 -19.13 -3.25 2.15
C TYR A 79 -20.61 -3.64 1.99
N SER A 80 -21.53 -2.97 2.70
CA SER A 80 -22.93 -3.38 2.84
C SER A 80 -23.83 -3.05 1.65
N SER A 81 -23.39 -2.20 0.73
CA SER A 81 -24.19 -1.82 -0.43
C SER A 81 -23.34 -1.62 -1.69
N MET A 82 -23.99 -1.71 -2.87
CA MET A 82 -23.34 -1.40 -4.14
C MET A 82 -22.88 0.06 -4.25
N LYS A 83 -23.51 0.98 -3.49
CA LYS A 83 -23.01 2.35 -3.38
C LYS A 83 -21.65 2.34 -2.69
N ASP A 84 -21.53 1.65 -1.56
CA ASP A 84 -20.27 1.58 -0.82
C ASP A 84 -19.16 0.92 -1.64
N ILE A 85 -19.47 -0.14 -2.39
CA ILE A 85 -18.49 -0.77 -3.30
C ILE A 85 -17.99 0.22 -4.36
N ARG A 86 -18.88 1.05 -4.94
CA ARG A 86 -18.49 2.08 -5.90
C ARG A 86 -17.63 3.18 -5.25
N ASP A 87 -18.02 3.61 -4.07
CA ASP A 87 -17.28 4.62 -3.29
C ASP A 87 -15.89 4.09 -2.90
N LEU A 88 -15.78 2.81 -2.57
CA LEU A 88 -14.53 2.10 -2.28
C LEU A 88 -13.58 2.04 -3.48
N ILE A 89 -14.10 1.66 -4.65
CA ILE A 89 -13.34 1.63 -5.90
C ILE A 89 -12.80 3.04 -6.19
N ARG A 90 -13.67 4.05 -6.18
CA ARG A 90 -13.29 5.45 -6.38
C ARG A 90 -12.21 5.89 -5.38
N LEU A 91 -12.42 5.63 -4.09
CA LEU A 91 -11.49 5.96 -3.02
C LEU A 91 -10.09 5.37 -3.27
N PHE A 92 -10.02 4.12 -3.74
CA PHE A 92 -8.75 3.48 -4.06
C PHE A 92 -8.02 4.22 -5.19
N PHE A 93 -8.68 4.47 -6.33
CA PHE A 93 -8.05 5.08 -7.50
C PHE A 93 -7.69 6.55 -7.29
N GLU A 94 -8.56 7.32 -6.63
CA GLU A 94 -8.28 8.72 -6.27
C GLU A 94 -7.09 8.80 -5.32
N HIS A 95 -7.07 7.95 -4.30
CA HIS A 95 -5.97 7.92 -3.36
C HIS A 95 -4.68 7.49 -4.03
N ALA A 96 -4.68 6.40 -4.82
CA ALA A 96 -3.52 5.90 -5.54
C ALA A 96 -2.95 6.95 -6.50
N SER A 97 -3.81 7.70 -7.20
CA SER A 97 -3.40 8.75 -8.14
C SER A 97 -2.83 10.00 -7.47
N SER A 98 -3.23 10.26 -6.22
CA SER A 98 -2.71 11.37 -5.42
C SER A 98 -1.53 10.99 -4.54
N MET A 99 -1.08 9.72 -4.57
CA MET A 99 -0.01 9.27 -3.69
C MET A 99 1.36 9.81 -4.09
N PRO A 100 2.27 10.00 -3.11
CA PRO A 100 3.67 10.24 -3.38
C PRO A 100 4.29 9.15 -4.26
N LEU A 101 5.29 9.51 -5.07
CA LEU A 101 6.06 8.61 -5.94
C LEU A 101 6.47 7.30 -5.25
N LEU A 102 6.79 7.36 -3.95
CA LEU A 102 7.07 6.19 -3.13
C LEU A 102 6.02 5.08 -3.28
N HIS A 103 4.73 5.40 -3.16
CA HIS A 103 3.68 4.39 -3.22
C HIS A 103 3.48 3.89 -4.65
N GLU A 104 3.60 4.77 -5.64
CA GLU A 104 3.55 4.35 -7.05
C GLU A 104 4.70 3.39 -7.37
N ARG A 105 5.92 3.63 -6.86
CA ARG A 105 7.03 2.68 -7.01
C ARG A 105 6.75 1.36 -6.31
N LEU A 106 6.25 1.40 -5.08
CA LEU A 106 5.90 0.19 -4.34
C LEU A 106 4.83 -0.64 -5.08
N MET A 107 3.81 0.02 -5.62
CA MET A 107 2.74 -0.62 -6.37
C MET A 107 3.21 -1.11 -7.73
N CYS A 108 3.87 -0.28 -8.53
CA CYS A 108 3.99 -0.47 -9.97
C CYS A 108 5.37 -0.95 -10.44
N SER A 109 6.42 -0.86 -9.60
CA SER A 109 7.75 -1.38 -9.95
C SER A 109 7.81 -2.89 -9.71
N GLY A 110 8.36 -3.64 -10.67
CA GLY A 110 8.45 -5.11 -10.58
C GLY A 110 9.19 -5.61 -9.34
N SER A 111 10.32 -4.98 -9.00
CA SER A 111 11.13 -5.25 -7.80
C SER A 111 10.34 -5.09 -6.49
N TYR A 112 9.37 -4.18 -6.46
CA TYR A 112 8.57 -3.88 -5.26
C TYR A 112 7.21 -4.59 -5.25
N TYR A 113 6.88 -5.36 -6.28
CA TYR A 113 5.61 -6.09 -6.34
C TYR A 113 5.36 -6.96 -5.09
N PRO A 114 6.30 -7.82 -4.63
CA PRO A 114 6.07 -8.64 -3.44
C PRO A 114 5.88 -7.80 -2.17
N ILE A 115 6.51 -6.62 -2.13
CA ILE A 115 6.41 -5.68 -1.01
C ILE A 115 5.01 -5.10 -0.94
N TRP A 116 4.42 -4.73 -2.09
CA TRP A 116 3.02 -4.30 -2.15
C TRP A 116 2.03 -5.42 -1.84
N GLU A 117 2.28 -6.64 -2.31
CA GLU A 117 1.36 -7.76 -2.01
C GLU A 117 1.21 -8.00 -0.51
N LYS A 118 2.29 -7.85 0.28
CA LYS A 118 2.22 -7.93 1.75
C LYS A 118 1.38 -6.79 2.36
N ILE A 119 1.52 -5.56 1.85
CA ILE A 119 0.69 -4.41 2.26
C ILE A 119 -0.79 -4.67 1.93
N ASN A 120 -1.09 -5.09 0.71
CA ASN A 120 -2.45 -5.39 0.26
C ASN A 120 -3.08 -6.52 1.10
N ALA A 121 -2.33 -7.60 1.37
CA ALA A 121 -2.79 -8.69 2.22
C ALA A 121 -3.13 -8.21 3.65
N ARG A 122 -2.30 -7.33 4.23
CA ARG A 122 -2.55 -6.72 5.54
C ARG A 122 -3.84 -5.88 5.55
N ILE A 123 -4.05 -5.05 4.53
CA ILE A 123 -5.25 -4.21 4.40
C ILE A 123 -6.49 -5.09 4.20
N MET A 124 -6.45 -6.05 3.27
CA MET A 124 -7.60 -6.93 2.99
C MET A 124 -7.93 -7.85 4.18
N GLY A 125 -6.92 -8.31 4.93
CA GLY A 125 -7.11 -9.06 6.16
C GLY A 125 -7.85 -8.25 7.22
N TYR A 126 -7.44 -7.00 7.44
CA TYR A 126 -8.15 -6.09 8.35
C TYR A 126 -9.60 -5.83 7.91
N ARG A 127 -9.81 -5.55 6.62
CA ARG A 127 -11.16 -5.25 6.09
C ARG A 127 -12.09 -6.43 6.21
N ARG A 128 -11.57 -7.64 5.98
CA ARG A 128 -12.31 -8.89 6.19
C ARG A 128 -12.73 -9.06 7.64
N GLU A 129 -11.81 -8.91 8.58
CA GLU A 129 -12.12 -9.08 10.01
C GLU A 129 -13.19 -8.08 10.47
N THR A 130 -13.03 -6.82 10.06
CA THR A 130 -13.95 -5.73 10.46
C THR A 130 -15.31 -5.77 9.75
N ASN A 131 -15.43 -6.49 8.63
CA ASN A 131 -16.66 -6.62 7.85
C ASN A 131 -17.15 -8.08 7.78
N ARG A 132 -16.81 -8.90 8.78
CA ARG A 132 -17.19 -10.31 8.79
C ARG A 132 -18.71 -10.49 8.72
N GLY A 133 -19.17 -11.35 7.82
CA GLY A 133 -20.59 -11.64 7.61
C GLY A 133 -21.35 -10.57 6.82
N VAL A 134 -20.71 -9.50 6.35
CA VAL A 134 -21.37 -8.40 5.63
C VAL A 134 -22.07 -8.87 4.34
N PHE A 135 -21.57 -9.96 3.73
CA PHE A 135 -22.12 -10.50 2.49
C PHE A 135 -23.13 -11.63 2.73
N GLY A 136 -23.31 -12.08 3.98
CA GLY A 136 -24.12 -13.27 4.29
C GLY A 136 -23.56 -14.58 3.72
N LEU A 137 -22.25 -14.63 3.48
CA LEU A 137 -21.52 -15.79 2.96
C LEU A 137 -20.75 -16.51 4.08
N ASP A 138 -20.28 -17.73 3.81
CA ASP A 138 -19.32 -18.41 4.69
C ASP A 138 -17.92 -17.76 4.61
N GLU A 139 -17.09 -18.03 5.62
CA GLU A 139 -15.77 -17.40 5.77
C GLU A 139 -14.84 -17.63 4.57
N TYR A 140 -14.90 -18.80 3.94
CA TYR A 140 -14.09 -19.08 2.76
C TYR A 140 -14.58 -18.30 1.55
N SER A 141 -15.89 -18.23 1.34
CA SER A 141 -16.47 -17.43 0.26
C SER A 141 -16.21 -15.92 0.45
N GLU A 142 -16.34 -15.38 1.68
CA GLU A 142 -15.98 -13.99 1.98
C GLU A 142 -14.49 -13.72 1.72
N SER A 143 -13.62 -14.70 2.02
CA SER A 143 -12.20 -14.61 1.71
C SER A 143 -11.93 -14.29 0.24
N LEU A 144 -12.65 -14.98 -0.64
CA LEU A 144 -12.53 -14.81 -2.09
C LEU A 144 -13.03 -13.43 -2.54
N VAL A 145 -14.09 -12.90 -1.92
CA VAL A 145 -14.60 -11.56 -2.23
C VAL A 145 -13.55 -10.48 -1.94
N PHE A 146 -12.92 -10.50 -0.76
CA PHE A 146 -11.87 -9.53 -0.42
C PHE A 146 -10.61 -9.72 -1.27
N ALA A 147 -10.22 -10.95 -1.58
CA ALA A 147 -9.11 -11.23 -2.48
C ALA A 147 -9.39 -10.69 -3.89
N TYR A 148 -10.58 -10.92 -4.43
CA TYR A 148 -11.02 -10.39 -5.72
C TYR A 148 -10.95 -8.86 -5.76
N TYR A 149 -11.55 -8.19 -4.76
CA TYR A 149 -11.55 -6.73 -4.70
C TYR A 149 -10.13 -6.14 -4.61
N GLY A 150 -9.31 -6.66 -3.69
CA GLY A 150 -7.95 -6.17 -3.47
C GLY A 150 -7.02 -6.40 -4.66
N ALA A 151 -7.16 -7.54 -5.35
CA ALA A 151 -6.36 -7.87 -6.52
C ALA A 151 -6.73 -7.00 -7.73
N ASN A 152 -8.02 -6.96 -8.10
CA ASN A 152 -8.45 -6.29 -9.34
C ASN A 152 -8.17 -4.79 -9.32
N SER A 153 -8.43 -4.11 -8.20
CA SER A 153 -8.16 -2.67 -8.07
C SER A 153 -6.67 -2.36 -8.31
N THR A 154 -5.79 -3.14 -7.67
CA THR A 154 -4.34 -3.02 -7.81
C THR A 154 -3.87 -3.30 -9.25
N VAL A 155 -4.33 -4.40 -9.86
CA VAL A 155 -3.92 -4.81 -11.21
C VAL A 155 -4.32 -3.77 -12.25
N LEU A 156 -5.55 -3.26 -12.17
CA LEU A 156 -6.03 -2.23 -13.11
C LEU A 156 -5.25 -0.91 -12.98
N TYR A 157 -4.94 -0.49 -11.75
CA TYR A 157 -4.11 0.69 -11.52
C TYR A 157 -2.69 0.51 -12.08
N ARG A 158 -2.05 -0.63 -11.79
CA ARG A 158 -0.71 -0.97 -12.31
C ARG A 158 -0.67 -0.91 -13.84
N GLN A 159 -1.66 -1.51 -14.50
CA GLN A 159 -1.74 -1.50 -15.96
C GLN A 159 -1.91 -0.07 -16.49
N TRP A 160 -2.78 0.73 -15.88
CA TRP A 160 -2.97 2.13 -16.27
C TRP A 160 -1.69 2.97 -16.13
N VAL A 161 -0.92 2.77 -15.07
CA VAL A 161 0.40 3.41 -14.88
C VAL A 161 1.40 2.94 -15.95
N ALA A 162 1.51 1.64 -16.17
CA ALA A 162 2.42 1.05 -17.16
C ALA A 162 2.12 1.56 -18.59
N ASP A 163 0.85 1.80 -18.90
CA ASP A 163 0.40 2.36 -20.18
C ASP A 163 0.61 3.88 -20.29
N GLY A 164 1.20 4.53 -19.28
CA GLY A 164 1.47 5.97 -19.27
C GLY A 164 0.27 6.82 -18.89
N LYS A 165 -0.65 6.29 -18.07
CA LYS A 165 -1.84 6.99 -17.55
C LYS A 165 -2.70 7.65 -18.64
N LYS A 166 -2.85 6.96 -19.79
CA LYS A 166 -3.52 7.49 -20.99
C LYS A 166 -5.00 7.85 -20.80
N LEU A 167 -5.71 7.14 -19.92
CA LEU A 167 -7.10 7.45 -19.59
C LEU A 167 -7.15 8.53 -18.49
N PRO A 168 -8.05 9.53 -18.58
CA PRO A 168 -8.37 10.38 -17.44
C PRO A 168 -8.82 9.55 -16.24
N LEU A 169 -8.51 10.03 -15.02
CA LEU A 169 -8.77 9.28 -13.79
C LEU A 169 -10.25 8.86 -13.63
N ASP A 170 -11.20 9.75 -13.91
CA ASP A 170 -12.63 9.40 -13.82
C ASP A 170 -13.03 8.31 -14.81
N ALA A 171 -12.48 8.34 -16.04
CA ALA A 171 -12.74 7.30 -17.03
C ALA A 171 -12.16 5.94 -16.61
N LEU A 172 -10.99 5.93 -15.95
CA LEU A 172 -10.43 4.73 -15.34
C LEU A 172 -11.34 4.20 -14.21
N ILE A 173 -11.82 5.08 -13.34
CA ILE A 173 -12.70 4.70 -12.22
C ILE A 173 -14.00 4.10 -12.75
N GLU A 174 -14.60 4.69 -13.79
CA GLU A 174 -15.79 4.16 -14.44
C GLU A 174 -15.53 2.78 -15.06
N MET A 175 -14.41 2.61 -15.76
CA MET A 175 -14.02 1.34 -16.37
C MET A 175 -13.78 0.26 -15.31
N ALA A 176 -13.03 0.59 -14.25
CA ALA A 176 -12.77 -0.31 -13.13
C ALA A 176 -14.07 -0.68 -12.40
N THR A 177 -14.97 0.28 -12.19
CA THR A 177 -16.28 0.02 -11.58
C THR A 177 -17.10 -0.96 -12.41
N LYS A 178 -17.17 -0.77 -13.74
CA LYS A 178 -17.87 -1.70 -14.63
C LYS A 178 -17.31 -3.12 -14.53
N LEU A 179 -15.99 -3.26 -14.60
CA LEU A 179 -15.31 -4.56 -14.58
C LEU A 179 -15.39 -5.24 -13.21
N ILE A 180 -15.17 -4.52 -12.12
CA ILE A 180 -15.18 -5.08 -10.77
C ILE A 180 -16.61 -5.45 -10.34
N CYS A 181 -17.61 -4.64 -10.68
CA CYS A 181 -18.99 -4.89 -10.25
C CYS A 181 -19.74 -5.87 -11.15
N ASN A 182 -19.48 -5.87 -12.47
CA ASN A 182 -20.27 -6.63 -13.44
C ASN A 182 -19.42 -7.63 -14.25
N GLY A 183 -18.11 -7.67 -14.04
CA GLY A 183 -17.19 -8.54 -14.79
C GLY A 183 -17.16 -8.22 -16.28
N MET A 184 -16.77 -9.23 -17.06
CA MET A 184 -16.65 -9.14 -18.52
C MET A 184 -17.99 -8.89 -19.23
N SER A 185 -19.13 -9.18 -18.58
CA SER A 185 -20.46 -8.91 -19.15
C SER A 185 -20.71 -7.42 -19.44
N SER A 186 -19.98 -6.53 -18.76
CA SER A 186 -20.07 -5.08 -18.97
C SER A 186 -19.39 -4.58 -20.25
N VAL A 187 -18.52 -5.39 -20.86
CA VAL A 187 -17.69 -4.98 -22.01
C VAL A 187 -17.84 -5.92 -23.21
N VAL A 188 -18.07 -7.21 -22.95
CA VAL A 188 -18.34 -8.20 -24.00
C VAL A 188 -19.80 -8.06 -24.40
N LYS A 189 -20.06 -7.50 -25.59
CA LYS A 189 -21.39 -7.55 -26.19
C LYS A 189 -21.70 -9.01 -26.50
N GLY A 190 -22.81 -9.51 -25.97
CA GLY A 190 -23.33 -10.83 -26.32
C GLY A 190 -23.49 -10.95 -27.83
N LYS A 191 -23.23 -12.14 -28.38
CA LYS A 191 -23.73 -12.51 -29.70
C LYS A 191 -25.23 -12.77 -29.61
#